data_AF-A0A1V5WXH8-F1
#
_entry.id   AF-A0A1V5WXH8-F1
#
_cell.length_a   1.000
_cell.length_b   1.000
_cell.length_c   1.000
_cell.angle_alpha   90.00
_cell.angle_beta   90.00
_cell.angle_gamma   90.00
#
_symmetry.space_group_name_H-M   'P 1'
#
loop_
_entity.id
_entity.type
_entity.pdbx_description
1 polymer ?
#
loop_
_entity_poly.entity_id
_entity_poly.type
_entity_poly.pdbx_seq_one_letter_code
_entity_poly.pdbx_strand_id
1 'polypeptide(L)'
;MYNSKIDLFLEKTGIDYLFCLLANLEAQRLSQLPAYVKQHFPDKIPVMAMNHVADNEVPDYFKEIEEATLKMAKEHLPYPEEELELEEETYDDSDEHIEELADTTHRYYSEEEEEEEIDETEGEEEESYEFEDDLDNFEDEED
;
A
#
# COMPACT_ATOMS: atom_id res chain seq x y z
N MET A 1 22.70 -11.12 -24.56
CA MET A 1 21.49 -11.88 -24.93
C MET A 1 21.05 -11.33 -26.27
N TYR A 2 20.99 -12.18 -27.29
CA TYR A 2 20.60 -11.79 -28.65
C TYR A 2 19.21 -12.37 -28.91
N ASN A 3 18.23 -11.52 -29.26
CA ASN A 3 16.88 -11.97 -29.58
C ASN A 3 16.60 -11.70 -31.06
N SER A 4 16.55 -12.77 -31.86
CA SER A 4 16.30 -12.70 -33.30
C SER A 4 14.94 -12.09 -33.66
N LYS A 5 13.99 -12.08 -32.72
CA LYS A 5 12.66 -11.50 -32.93
C LYS A 5 12.68 -9.97 -32.90
N ILE A 6 13.57 -9.38 -32.09
CA ILE A 6 13.77 -7.92 -32.05
C ILE A 6 14.32 -7.48 -33.41
N ASP A 7 15.36 -8.14 -33.90
CA ASP A 7 15.94 -7.84 -35.22
C ASP A 7 14.89 -7.97 -36.32
N LEU A 8 14.09 -9.06 -36.30
CA LEU A 8 13.01 -9.26 -37.26
C LEU A 8 11.94 -8.15 -37.19
N PHE A 9 11.63 -7.66 -35.99
CA PHE A 9 10.67 -6.57 -35.79
C PHE A 9 11.22 -5.25 -36.35
N LEU A 10 12.46 -4.91 -36.02
CA LEU A 10 13.13 -3.69 -36.48
C LEU A 10 13.30 -3.71 -38.00
N GLU A 11 13.74 -4.82 -38.59
CA GLU A 11 13.89 -4.98 -40.05
C GLU A 11 12.56 -4.87 -40.81
N LYS A 12 11.47 -5.39 -40.24
CA LYS A 12 10.16 -5.40 -40.92
C LYS A 12 9.42 -4.07 -40.83
N THR A 13 9.49 -3.42 -39.68
CA THR A 13 8.70 -2.22 -39.41
C THR A 13 9.45 -0.94 -39.74
N GLY A 14 10.78 -0.92 -39.53
CA GLY A 14 11.61 0.27 -39.69
C GLY A 14 11.26 1.40 -38.72
N ILE A 15 10.62 1.10 -37.58
CA ILE A 15 10.17 2.09 -36.59
C ILE A 15 10.93 1.94 -35.26
N ASP A 16 12.26 2.08 -35.34
CA ASP A 16 13.17 1.82 -34.22
C ASP A 16 12.88 2.75 -33.02
N TYR A 17 12.56 4.01 -33.27
CA TYR A 17 12.24 4.98 -32.22
C TYR A 17 10.97 4.59 -31.46
N LEU A 18 9.92 4.16 -32.16
CA LEU A 18 8.68 3.72 -31.53
C LEU A 18 8.90 2.45 -30.71
N PHE A 19 9.70 1.51 -31.22
CA PHE A 19 10.08 0.32 -30.48
C PHE A 19 10.75 0.68 -29.14
N CYS A 20 11.73 1.57 -29.16
CA CYS A 20 12.39 2.06 -27.95
C CYS A 20 11.42 2.74 -26.98
N LEU A 21 10.48 3.53 -27.50
CA LEU A 21 9.48 4.23 -26.68
C LEU A 21 8.51 3.26 -26.00
N LEU A 22 8.02 2.26 -26.74
CA LEU A 22 7.16 1.21 -26.19
C LEU A 22 7.91 0.34 -25.17
N ALA A 23 9.16 -0.01 -25.46
CA ALA A 23 9.99 -0.77 -24.53
C ALA A 23 10.24 0.01 -23.23
N ASN A 24 10.42 1.33 -23.31
CA ASN A 24 10.55 2.18 -22.12
C ASN A 24 9.26 2.23 -21.29
N LEU A 25 8.10 2.35 -21.93
CA LEU A 25 6.81 2.35 -21.22
C LEU A 25 6.54 1.00 -20.55
N GLU A 26 6.82 -0.10 -21.23
CA GLU A 26 6.69 -1.44 -20.64
C GLU A 26 7.69 -1.65 -19.50
N ALA A 27 8.92 -1.16 -19.63
CA ALA A 27 9.91 -1.22 -18.54
C ALA A 27 9.45 -0.42 -17.31
N GLN A 28 8.81 0.74 -17.50
CA GLN A 28 8.22 1.52 -16.40
C GLN A 28 7.10 0.73 -15.72
N ARG A 29 6.18 0.13 -16.49
CA ARG A 29 5.12 -0.72 -15.95
C ARG A 29 5.66 -1.88 -15.13
N LEU A 30 6.64 -2.61 -15.65
CA LEU A 30 7.29 -3.73 -14.94
C LEU A 30 8.00 -3.29 -13.66
N SER A 31 8.55 -2.07 -13.65
CA SER A 31 9.25 -1.52 -12.47
C SER A 31 8.29 -1.17 -11.32
N GLN A 32 7.07 -0.76 -11.67
CA GLN A 32 6.00 -0.43 -10.71
C GLN A 32 5.36 -1.66 -10.07
N LEU A 33 5.63 -2.88 -10.55
CA LEU A 33 5.10 -4.09 -9.93
C LEU A 33 5.66 -4.30 -8.51
N PRO A 34 4.89 -5.01 -7.63
CA PRO A 34 5.36 -5.36 -6.30
C PRO A 34 6.68 -6.11 -6.31
N ALA A 35 7.49 -5.94 -5.26
CA ALA A 35 8.81 -6.56 -5.16
C ALA A 35 8.76 -8.09 -5.29
N TYR A 36 7.72 -8.72 -4.72
CA TYR A 36 7.46 -10.15 -4.85
C TYR A 36 7.41 -10.61 -6.31
N VAL A 37 6.62 -9.92 -7.14
CA VAL A 37 6.50 -10.25 -8.58
C VAL A 37 7.83 -10.04 -9.31
N LYS A 38 8.53 -8.94 -9.01
CA LYS A 38 9.82 -8.62 -9.63
C LYS A 38 10.92 -9.64 -9.32
N GLN A 39 10.87 -10.30 -8.15
CA GLN A 39 11.82 -11.35 -7.79
C GLN A 39 11.65 -12.62 -8.63
N HIS A 40 10.47 -12.84 -9.19
CA HIS A 40 10.18 -14.00 -10.05
C HIS A 40 10.50 -13.75 -11.54
N PHE A 41 11.04 -12.58 -11.89
CA PHE A 41 11.40 -12.28 -13.26
C PHE A 41 12.59 -13.13 -13.72
N PRO A 42 12.50 -13.79 -14.90
CA PRO A 42 13.60 -14.59 -15.43
C PRO A 42 14.81 -13.74 -15.84
N ASP A 43 14.59 -12.48 -16.21
CA ASP A 43 15.60 -11.59 -16.77
C ASP A 43 15.44 -10.14 -16.27
N LYS A 44 16.42 -9.30 -16.62
CA LYS A 44 16.38 -7.86 -16.31
C LYS A 44 15.18 -7.19 -17.00
N ILE A 45 14.53 -6.27 -16.29
CA ILE A 45 13.33 -5.54 -16.76
C ILE A 45 13.47 -4.98 -18.19
N PRO A 46 14.57 -4.30 -18.58
CA PRO A 46 14.68 -3.77 -19.94
C PRO A 46 14.68 -4.87 -21.02
N VAL A 47 15.27 -6.03 -20.72
CA VAL A 47 15.32 -7.17 -21.64
C VAL A 47 13.92 -7.77 -21.80
N MET A 48 13.18 -7.93 -20.70
CA MET A 48 11.81 -8.41 -20.75
C MET A 48 10.90 -7.44 -21.52
N ALA A 49 11.00 -6.15 -21.26
CA ALA A 49 10.21 -5.13 -21.94
C ALA A 49 10.44 -5.13 -23.46
N MET A 50 11.69 -5.21 -23.90
CA MET A 50 12.01 -5.35 -25.34
C MET A 50 11.44 -6.63 -25.94
N ASN A 51 11.44 -7.74 -25.18
CA ASN A 51 10.86 -9.00 -25.64
C ASN A 51 9.33 -8.92 -25.75
N HIS A 52 8.63 -8.36 -24.76
CA HIS A 52 7.17 -8.20 -24.78
C HIS A 52 6.72 -7.38 -26.00
N VAL A 53 7.43 -6.28 -26.29
CA VAL A 53 7.14 -5.43 -27.44
C VAL A 53 7.46 -6.16 -28.76
N ALA A 54 8.58 -6.87 -28.84
CA ALA A 54 8.94 -7.63 -30.04
C ALA A 54 7.98 -8.79 -30.33
N ASP A 55 7.47 -9.43 -29.27
CA ASP A 55 6.49 -10.52 -29.35
C ASP A 55 5.05 -10.02 -29.52
N ASN A 56 4.80 -8.72 -29.38
CA ASN A 56 3.46 -8.12 -29.30
C ASN A 56 2.56 -8.79 -28.24
N GLU A 57 3.17 -9.35 -27.20
CA GLU A 57 2.50 -10.03 -26.10
C GLU A 57 2.97 -9.40 -24.80
N VAL A 58 2.04 -8.75 -24.10
CA VAL A 58 2.28 -8.11 -22.80
C VAL A 58 1.67 -9.00 -21.72
N PRO A 59 2.49 -9.68 -20.89
CA PRO A 59 1.98 -10.57 -19.86
C PRO A 59 1.15 -9.84 -18.82
N ASP A 60 0.14 -10.51 -18.31
CA ASP A 60 -0.69 -10.05 -17.20
C ASP A 60 -0.14 -10.60 -15.87
N TYR A 61 -0.05 -9.74 -14.86
CA TYR A 61 0.52 -10.06 -13.54
C TYR A 61 -0.51 -9.97 -12.39
N PHE A 62 -1.81 -9.82 -12.70
CA PHE A 62 -2.83 -9.64 -11.65
C PHE A 62 -2.84 -10.78 -10.63
N LYS A 63 -2.63 -12.03 -11.05
CA LYS A 63 -2.64 -13.19 -10.14
C LYS A 63 -1.48 -13.15 -9.15
N GLU A 64 -0.28 -12.83 -9.63
CA GLU A 64 0.92 -12.73 -8.80
C GLU A 64 0.84 -11.52 -7.87
N ILE A 65 0.17 -10.44 -8.29
CA ILE A 65 -0.12 -9.29 -7.44
C ILE A 65 -1.08 -9.68 -6.32
N GLU A 66 -2.19 -10.37 -6.62
CA GLU A 66 -3.15 -10.84 -5.61
C GLU A 66 -2.50 -11.79 -4.59
N GLU A 67 -1.63 -12.69 -5.06
CA GLU A 67 -0.87 -13.55 -4.16
C GLU A 67 0.09 -12.74 -3.26
N ALA A 68 0.76 -11.74 -3.82
CA ALA A 68 1.65 -10.86 -3.07
C ALA A 68 0.90 -10.03 -2.02
N THR A 69 -0.27 -9.48 -2.34
CA THR A 69 -1.06 -8.70 -1.39
C THR A 69 -1.57 -9.57 -0.25
N LEU A 70 -1.99 -10.80 -0.53
CA LEU A 70 -2.44 -11.75 0.48
C LEU A 70 -1.30 -12.16 1.41
N LYS A 71 -0.09 -12.40 0.88
CA LYS A 71 1.11 -12.67 1.70
C LYS A 71 1.50 -11.49 2.56
N MET A 72 1.53 -10.28 2.00
CA MET A 72 1.84 -9.07 2.76
C MET A 72 0.80 -8.82 3.86
N ALA A 73 -0.49 -9.03 3.58
CA ALA A 73 -1.54 -8.93 4.60
C ALA A 73 -1.36 -9.95 5.73
N LYS A 74 -0.93 -11.18 5.39
CA LYS A 74 -0.58 -12.22 6.37
C LYS A 74 0.64 -11.87 7.22
N GLU A 75 1.67 -11.30 6.61
CA GLU A 75 2.90 -10.92 7.32
C GLU A 75 2.70 -9.67 8.20
N HIS A 76 1.77 -8.78 7.86
CA HIS A 76 1.48 -7.57 8.63
C HIS A 76 0.42 -7.74 9.72
N LEU A 77 -0.12 -8.95 9.93
CA LEU A 77 -1.01 -9.21 11.05
C LEU A 77 -0.24 -9.05 12.37
N PRO A 78 -0.71 -8.19 13.29
CA PRO A 78 -0.01 -7.92 14.56
C PRO A 78 -0.04 -9.12 15.53
N TYR A 79 -0.80 -10.17 15.22
CA TYR A 79 -0.92 -11.38 16.00
C TYR A 79 -0.67 -12.60 15.11
N PRO A 80 0.02 -13.64 15.62
CA PRO A 80 0.13 -14.90 14.89
C PRO A 80 -1.27 -15.44 14.60
N GLU A 81 -1.48 -15.98 13.40
CA GLU A 81 -2.66 -16.81 13.08
C GLU A 81 -2.61 -18.06 13.97
N GLU A 82 -2.93 -17.94 15.26
CA GLU A 82 -3.53 -19.05 15.98
C GLU A 82 -4.83 -19.36 15.26
N GLU A 83 -5.02 -20.63 14.95
CA GLU A 83 -6.30 -21.20 14.56
C GLU A 83 -7.24 -20.91 15.74
N LEU A 84 -7.83 -19.71 15.75
CA LEU A 84 -8.95 -19.38 16.62
C LEU A 84 -10.05 -20.32 16.13
N GLU A 85 -10.12 -21.50 16.73
CA GLU A 85 -11.40 -22.14 16.99
C GLU A 85 -12.23 -21.01 17.60
N LEU A 86 -13.09 -20.44 16.76
CA LEU A 86 -14.07 -19.47 17.15
C LEU A 86 -15.07 -20.28 17.96
N GLU A 87 -14.68 -20.66 19.18
CA GLU A 87 -15.61 -21.05 20.22
C GLU A 87 -16.57 -19.87 20.27
N GLU A 88 -17.81 -20.09 19.85
CA GLU A 88 -18.89 -19.13 20.03
C GLU A 88 -18.96 -18.87 21.54
N GLU A 89 -18.24 -17.85 22.03
CA GLU A 89 -18.42 -17.33 23.38
C GLU A 89 -19.82 -16.71 23.41
N THR A 90 -20.81 -17.56 23.67
CA THR A 90 -22.16 -17.13 24.02
C THR A 90 -22.06 -16.56 25.43
N TYR A 91 -22.29 -15.25 25.55
CA TYR A 91 -22.46 -14.62 26.85
C TYR A 91 -23.64 -15.28 27.57
N ASP A 92 -23.42 -15.75 28.80
CA ASP A 92 -24.45 -16.32 29.65
C ASP A 92 -25.32 -15.18 30.20
N ASP A 93 -26.47 -14.95 29.58
CA ASP A 93 -27.48 -13.97 29.95
C ASP A 93 -28.52 -14.52 30.95
N SER A 94 -28.16 -15.57 31.71
CA SER A 94 -29.04 -16.09 32.76
C SER A 94 -29.28 -15.07 33.89
N ASP A 95 -30.49 -15.11 34.46
CA ASP A 95 -30.94 -14.19 35.51
C ASP A 95 -29.99 -14.17 36.73
N GLU A 96 -29.33 -15.29 37.03
CA GLU A 96 -28.36 -15.41 38.13
C GLU A 96 -27.08 -14.60 37.87
N HIS A 97 -26.61 -14.51 36.61
CA HIS A 97 -25.40 -13.77 36.24
C HIS A 97 -25.65 -12.25 36.18
N ILE A 98 -26.86 -11.84 35.79
CA ILE A 98 -27.27 -10.42 35.72
C ILE A 98 -27.37 -9.79 37.12
N GLU A 99 -27.83 -10.54 38.12
CA GLU A 99 -28.01 -10.04 39.49
C GLU A 99 -26.66 -9.68 40.16
N GLU A 100 -25.59 -10.44 39.88
CA GLU A 100 -24.24 -10.18 40.39
C GLU A 100 -23.60 -8.90 39.80
N LEU A 101 -23.91 -8.60 38.53
CA LEU A 101 -23.50 -7.37 37.84
C LEU A 101 -24.25 -6.13 38.35
N ALA A 102 -25.52 -6.28 38.73
CA ALA A 102 -26.32 -5.18 39.27
C ALA A 102 -25.81 -4.73 40.66
N ASP A 103 -25.49 -5.69 41.53
CA ASP A 103 -24.97 -5.42 42.88
C ASP A 103 -23.59 -4.76 42.88
N THR A 104 -22.74 -5.14 41.92
CA THR A 104 -21.39 -4.55 41.76
C THR A 104 -21.45 -3.14 41.18
N THR A 105 -22.32 -2.90 40.20
CA THR A 105 -22.49 -1.57 39.59
C THR A 105 -23.04 -0.55 40.59
N HIS A 106 -24.02 -0.93 41.43
CA HIS A 106 -24.62 -0.01 42.40
C HIS A 106 -23.61 0.50 43.46
N ARG A 107 -22.56 -0.28 43.73
CA ARG A 107 -21.51 0.05 44.71
C ARG A 107 -20.53 1.13 44.24
N TYR A 108 -20.40 1.33 42.93
CA TYR A 108 -19.49 2.33 42.34
C TYR A 108 -20.15 3.70 42.13
N TYR A 109 -21.46 3.74 41.94
CA TYR A 109 -22.21 4.99 41.68
C TYR A 109 -22.82 5.65 42.93
N SER A 110 -22.52 5.14 44.13
CA SER A 110 -23.06 5.70 45.39
C SER A 110 -22.12 6.67 46.12
N GLU A 111 -20.93 6.95 45.58
CA GLU A 111 -20.02 7.98 46.12
C GLU A 111 -20.27 9.30 45.38
N GLU A 112 -21.06 10.14 46.06
CA GLU A 112 -21.28 11.59 45.97
C GLU A 112 -20.74 12.34 44.72
N GLU A 113 -21.68 12.92 43.96
CA GLU A 113 -21.46 13.98 42.97
C GLU A 113 -20.80 15.21 43.62
N GLU A 114 -19.52 15.44 43.37
CA GLU A 114 -18.94 16.80 43.39
C GLU A 114 -18.91 17.31 41.94
N GLU A 115 -19.83 18.21 41.61
CA GLU A 115 -19.82 18.97 40.35
C GLU A 115 -18.55 19.83 40.27
N GLU A 116 -17.54 19.39 39.51
CA GLU A 116 -16.44 20.28 39.09
C GLU A 116 -16.95 21.24 38.00
N GLU A 117 -17.00 22.52 38.34
CA GLU A 117 -17.26 23.65 37.43
C GLU A 117 -16.15 23.70 36.36
N ILE A 118 -16.52 23.41 35.10
CA ILE A 118 -15.60 23.49 33.96
C ILE A 118 -15.39 24.97 33.62
N ASP A 119 -14.18 25.48 33.90
CA ASP A 119 -13.74 26.82 33.50
C ASP A 119 -13.46 26.85 31.98
N GLU A 120 -14.29 27.58 31.23
CA GLU A 120 -14.09 27.84 29.80
C GLU A 120 -12.85 28.72 29.59
N THR A 121 -11.67 28.12 29.50
CA THR A 121 -10.45 28.85 29.11
C THR A 121 -10.40 28.99 27.58
N GLU A 122 -10.55 30.23 27.12
CA GLU A 122 -10.41 30.67 25.73
C GLU A 122 -8.98 30.47 25.19
N GLY A 123 -8.89 29.91 23.97
CA GLY A 123 -7.93 30.32 22.93
C GLY A 123 -6.48 29.85 23.04
N GLU A 124 -6.11 28.84 22.25
CA GLU A 124 -4.76 28.75 21.66
C GLU A 124 -4.87 28.63 20.14
N GLU A 125 -4.26 29.59 19.46
CA GLU A 125 -4.27 29.82 18.02
C GLU A 125 -3.49 28.71 17.29
N GLU A 126 -4.06 28.16 16.21
CA GLU A 126 -3.31 27.31 15.29
C GLU A 126 -2.19 28.15 14.62
N GLU A 127 -0.92 27.85 14.94
CA GLU A 127 0.21 28.33 14.14
C GLU A 127 0.14 27.70 12.74
N SER A 128 -0.37 28.47 11.78
CA SER A 128 -0.26 28.14 10.37
C SER A 128 1.19 28.32 9.91
N TYR A 129 1.82 27.23 9.47
CA TYR A 129 3.14 27.27 8.82
C TYR A 129 3.00 27.94 7.44
N GLU A 130 3.47 29.18 7.32
CA GLU A 130 3.61 29.89 6.04
C GLU A 130 4.85 29.32 5.31
N PHE A 131 4.62 28.58 4.21
CA PHE A 131 5.66 28.03 3.35
C PHE A 131 6.29 29.17 2.55
N GLU A 132 7.47 29.64 2.97
CA GLU A 132 8.28 30.60 2.22
C GLU A 132 8.83 29.93 0.95
N ASP A 133 8.29 30.34 -0.21
CA ASP A 133 8.69 29.91 -1.55
C ASP A 133 9.94 30.69 -1.96
N ASP A 134 11.10 30.31 -1.40
CA ASP A 134 12.42 30.81 -1.83
C ASP A 134 12.82 30.12 -3.15
N LEU A 135 12.11 30.47 -4.23
CA LEU A 135 12.51 30.24 -5.61
C LEU A 135 13.08 31.53 -6.18
N ASP A 136 14.33 31.83 -5.83
CA ASP A 136 15.11 32.82 -6.56
C ASP A 136 16.56 32.36 -6.79
N ASN A 137 16.94 32.46 -8.06
CA ASN A 137 18.31 32.64 -8.57
C ASN A 137 19.17 31.40 -8.90
N PHE A 138 18.88 30.76 -10.04
CA PHE A 138 19.96 30.27 -10.91
C PHE A 138 19.96 31.10 -12.19
N GLU A 139 20.69 32.21 -12.15
CA GLU A 139 21.05 33.02 -13.31
C GLU A 139 21.85 32.19 -14.33
N ASP A 140 21.51 32.39 -15.59
CA ASP A 140 22.25 31.97 -16.77
C ASP A 140 23.71 32.46 -16.71
N GLU A 141 24.67 31.53 -16.76
CA GLU A 141 26.02 31.81 -17.28
C GLU A 141 26.32 30.81 -18.40
N GLU A 142 26.01 31.20 -19.64
CA GLU A 142 26.72 30.70 -20.82
C GLU A 142 28.05 31.44 -20.95
N ASP A 143 29.16 30.69 -20.97
CA ASP A 143 30.42 31.06 -21.61
C ASP A 143 31.03 29.82 -22.30
#